data_AF-A0A7Z7VJG3-F1
#
_entry.id   AF-A0A7Z7VJG3-F1
#
_cell.length_a   1.000
_cell.length_b   1.000
_cell.length_c   1.000
_cell.angle_alpha   90.00
_cell.angle_beta   90.00
_cell.angle_gamma   90.00
#
_symmetry.space_group_name_H-M   'P 1'
#
loop_
_entity.id
_entity.type
_entity.pdbx_description
1 polymer ?
#
loop_
_entity_poly.entity_id
_entity_poly.type
_entity_poly.pdbx_seq_one_letter_code
_entity_poly.pdbx_strand_id
1 'polypeptide(L)'
;MGYFIGHRQYVKSELQIQIESEKLELKKRLAKEKWDSQWITVWRLKRFRLWTDQAIVRWLGKPKTKGKYRVFSVDDVRIVEAEKDFKDWLAPRLTRKLLKDEFFNINKL
;
A
#
# COMPACT_ATOMS: atom_id res chain seq x y z
N MET A 1 11.65 -11.82 -33.74
CA MET A 1 12.64 -10.83 -34.23
C MET A 1 11.87 -9.70 -34.88
N GLY A 2 12.13 -8.44 -34.52
CA GLY A 2 11.56 -7.29 -35.22
C GLY A 2 12.23 -7.09 -36.58
N TYR A 3 11.63 -6.27 -37.44
CA TYR A 3 12.16 -5.99 -38.77
C TYR A 3 12.34 -4.48 -38.95
N PHE A 4 13.29 -4.11 -39.81
CA PHE A 4 13.55 -2.72 -40.16
C PHE A 4 12.66 -2.34 -41.35
N ILE A 5 11.96 -1.22 -41.22
CA ILE A 5 11.34 -0.53 -42.35
C ILE A 5 12.30 0.61 -42.73
N GLY A 6 12.43 0.90 -44.03
CA GLY A 6 13.38 1.90 -44.55
C GLY A 6 13.43 3.22 -43.76
N HIS A 7 14.54 3.95 -43.88
CA HIS A 7 14.89 5.10 -43.02
C HIS A 7 15.16 4.76 -41.54
N ARG A 8 15.97 3.72 -41.26
CA ARG A 8 16.49 3.41 -39.90
C ARG A 8 15.42 3.20 -38.82
N GLN A 9 14.17 2.92 -39.18
CA GLN A 9 13.10 2.70 -38.22
C GLN A 9 13.01 1.19 -37.90
N TYR A 10 13.22 0.84 -36.63
CA TYR A 10 13.09 -0.53 -36.13
C TYR A 10 11.68 -0.76 -35.59
N VAL A 11 10.97 -1.73 -36.17
CA VAL A 11 9.64 -2.14 -35.70
C VAL A 11 9.79 -3.39 -34.85
N LYS A 12 9.41 -3.28 -33.57
CA LYS A 12 9.39 -4.42 -32.65
C LYS A 12 8.33 -5.41 -33.09
N SER A 13 8.67 -6.71 -33.10
CA SER A 13 7.67 -7.76 -33.27
C SER A 13 6.67 -7.76 -32.10
N GLU A 14 5.43 -8.19 -32.32
CA GLU A 14 4.38 -8.24 -31.28
C GLU A 14 4.85 -8.94 -30.00
N LEU A 15 5.57 -10.07 -30.13
CA LEU A 15 6.18 -10.79 -29.00
C LEU A 15 7.17 -9.92 -28.20
N GLN A 16 7.91 -9.04 -28.86
CA GLN A 16 8.88 -8.15 -28.21
C GLN A 16 8.18 -7.02 -27.46
N ILE A 17 7.07 -6.51 -28.02
CA ILE A 17 6.19 -5.55 -27.35
C ILE A 17 5.57 -6.18 -26.10
N GLN A 18 5.07 -7.41 -26.21
CA GLN A 18 4.49 -8.14 -25.09
C GLN A 18 5.49 -8.36 -23.96
N ILE A 19 6.68 -8.91 -24.26
CA ILE A 19 7.75 -9.13 -23.27
C ILE A 19 8.17 -7.82 -22.57
N GLU A 20 8.28 -6.72 -23.31
CA GLU A 20 8.61 -5.42 -22.72
C GLU A 20 7.48 -4.88 -21.83
N SER A 21 6.23 -5.06 -22.24
CA SER A 21 5.06 -4.66 -21.44
C SER A 21 5.00 -5.45 -20.13
N GLU A 22 5.20 -6.77 -20.17
CA GLU A 22 5.25 -7.63 -18.99
C GLU A 22 6.39 -7.25 -18.05
N LYS A 23 7.59 -6.97 -18.58
CA LYS A 23 8.72 -6.48 -17.79
C LYS A 23 8.42 -5.13 -17.13
N LEU A 24 7.79 -4.21 -17.86
CA LEU A 24 7.40 -2.91 -17.34
C LEU A 24 6.36 -3.05 -16.23
N GLU A 25 5.35 -3.90 -16.43
CA GLU A 25 4.35 -4.20 -15.41
C GLU A 25 4.97 -4.80 -14.16
N LEU A 26 5.85 -5.80 -14.31
CA LEU A 26 6.55 -6.42 -13.20
C LEU A 26 7.38 -5.39 -12.43
N LYS A 27 8.11 -4.52 -13.14
CA LYS A 27 8.86 -3.42 -12.51
C LYS A 27 7.95 -2.46 -11.74
N LYS A 28 6.78 -2.12 -12.29
CA LYS A 28 5.78 -1.27 -11.62
C LYS A 28 5.21 -1.95 -10.37
N ARG A 29 4.93 -3.26 -10.43
CA ARG A 29 4.44 -4.06 -9.29
C ARG A 29 5.47 -4.09 -8.18
N LEU A 30 6.73 -4.44 -8.48
CA LEU A 30 7.81 -4.47 -7.50
C LEU A 30 8.07 -3.09 -6.87
N ALA A 31 8.02 -2.02 -7.66
CA ALA A 31 8.16 -0.66 -7.15
C ALA A 31 7.02 -0.29 -6.19
N LYS A 32 5.80 -0.71 -6.51
CA LYS A 32 4.63 -0.51 -5.64
C LYS A 32 4.74 -1.33 -4.36
N GLU A 33 5.12 -2.61 -4.44
CA GLU A 33 5.31 -3.47 -3.27
C GLU A 33 6.38 -2.91 -2.35
N LYS A 34 7.52 -2.50 -2.89
CA LYS A 34 8.59 -1.85 -2.11
C LYS A 34 8.09 -0.59 -1.41
N TRP A 35 7.25 0.21 -2.08
CA TRP A 35 6.66 1.40 -1.47
C TRP A 35 5.66 1.04 -0.37
N ASP A 36 4.78 0.07 -0.62
CA ASP A 36 3.77 -0.41 0.32
C ASP A 36 4.39 -1.08 1.56
N SER A 37 5.56 -1.71 1.44
CA SER A 37 6.30 -2.27 2.58
C SER A 37 6.92 -1.20 3.48
N GLN A 38 7.18 0.00 2.95
CA GLN A 38 7.82 1.08 3.70
C GLN A 38 6.80 2.10 4.23
N TRP A 39 5.76 2.36 3.46
CA TRP A 39 4.85 3.47 3.70
C TRP A 39 3.39 3.01 3.68
N ILE A 40 2.62 3.54 4.63
CA ILE A 40 1.17 3.38 4.64
C ILE A 40 0.51 4.75 4.62
N THR A 41 -0.50 4.92 3.78
CA THR A 41 -1.26 6.17 3.71
C THR A 41 -2.25 6.28 4.87
N VAL A 42 -2.52 7.52 5.27
CA VAL A 42 -3.59 7.85 6.24
C VAL A 42 -4.92 7.20 5.84
N TRP A 43 -5.24 7.23 4.55
CA TRP A 43 -6.47 6.63 4.04
C TRP A 43 -6.51 5.11 4.21
N ARG A 44 -5.39 4.40 3.96
CA ARG A 44 -5.31 2.94 4.17
C ARG A 44 -5.45 2.57 5.65
N LEU A 45 -4.85 3.35 6.55
CA LEU A 45 -5.01 3.16 8.01
C LEU A 45 -6.48 3.23 8.42
N LYS A 46 -7.21 4.26 7.96
CA LYS A 46 -8.63 4.40 8.30
C LYS A 46 -9.49 3.30 7.68
N ARG A 47 -9.29 3.02 6.39
CA ARG A 47 -10.16 2.11 5.63
C ARG A 47 -9.97 0.64 6.02
N PHE A 48 -8.73 0.20 6.17
CA PHE A 48 -8.42 -1.22 6.35
C PHE A 48 -8.07 -1.59 7.79
N ARG A 49 -7.73 -0.60 8.63
CA ARG A 49 -7.25 -0.85 10.00
C ARG A 49 -8.07 -0.16 11.08
N LEU A 50 -9.18 0.48 10.70
CA LEU A 50 -10.14 1.12 11.62
C LEU A 50 -9.53 2.24 12.47
N TRP A 51 -8.44 2.85 11.99
CA TRP A 51 -7.85 4.02 12.65
C TRP A 51 -8.79 5.22 12.55
N THR A 52 -8.87 6.03 13.61
CA THR A 52 -9.58 7.31 13.60
C THR A 52 -8.59 8.47 13.51
N ASP A 53 -9.02 9.66 13.08
CA ASP A 53 -8.16 10.86 13.07
C ASP A 53 -7.54 11.13 14.45
N GLN A 54 -8.35 11.01 15.52
CA GLN A 54 -7.88 11.19 16.89
C GLN A 54 -6.83 10.14 17.28
N ALA A 55 -6.99 8.89 16.85
CA ALA A 55 -6.02 7.84 17.10
C ALA A 55 -4.70 8.10 16.37
N ILE A 56 -4.78 8.50 15.11
CA ILE A 56 -3.61 8.86 14.32
C ILE A 56 -2.83 9.97 15.02
N VAL A 57 -3.50 11.03 15.48
CA VAL A 57 -2.84 12.13 16.19
C VAL A 57 -2.26 11.68 17.54
N ARG A 58 -2.98 10.85 18.29
CA ARG A 58 -2.56 10.39 19.62
C ARG A 58 -1.34 9.48 19.59
N TRP A 59 -1.31 8.49 18.69
CA TRP A 59 -0.25 7.47 18.67
C TRP A 59 0.84 7.72 17.63
N LEU A 60 0.49 8.20 16.43
CA LEU A 60 1.46 8.42 15.35
C LEU A 60 1.85 9.91 15.19
N GLY A 61 1.10 10.83 15.81
CA GLY A 61 1.33 12.25 15.67
C GLY A 61 0.99 12.79 14.28
N LYS A 62 1.93 13.54 13.69
CA LYS A 62 1.72 14.20 12.39
C LYS A 62 2.22 13.31 11.24
N PRO A 63 1.43 13.12 10.17
CA PRO A 63 1.86 12.35 9.01
C PRO A 63 2.99 13.04 8.26
N LYS A 64 3.87 12.23 7.66
CA LYS A 64 4.90 12.70 6.72
C LYS A 64 4.26 12.90 5.34
N THR A 65 4.73 13.88 4.57
CA THR A 65 4.26 14.11 3.20
C THR A 65 5.22 13.46 2.20
N LYS A 66 4.72 12.54 1.37
CA LYS A 66 5.46 11.91 0.27
C LYS A 66 4.70 12.14 -1.04
N GLY A 67 5.20 13.07 -1.86
CA GLY A 67 4.51 13.51 -3.07
C GLY A 67 3.13 14.07 -2.71
N LYS A 68 2.08 13.52 -3.32
CA LYS A 68 0.69 13.91 -3.06
C LYS A 68 0.05 13.25 -1.83
N TYR A 69 0.75 12.34 -1.16
CA TYR A 69 0.17 11.52 -0.09
C TYR A 69 0.70 11.89 1.29
N ARG A 70 -0.22 11.84 2.27
CA ARG A 70 0.11 11.82 3.70
C ARG A 70 0.31 10.38 4.16
N VAL A 71 1.49 10.08 4.68
CA VAL A 71 1.96 8.73 4.97
C VAL A 71 2.62 8.62 6.35
N PHE A 72 2.63 7.40 6.85
CA PHE A 72 3.41 6.96 8.00
C PHE A 72 4.35 5.83 7.59
N SER A 73 5.42 5.63 8.37
CA SER A 73 6.25 4.43 8.23
C SER A 73 5.42 3.22 8.64
N VAL A 74 5.54 2.13 7.89
CA VAL A 74 4.96 0.84 8.28
C VAL A 74 5.51 0.36 9.62
N ASP A 75 6.79 0.64 9.88
CA ASP A 75 7.47 0.23 11.12
C ASP A 75 6.88 0.94 12.35
N ASP A 76 6.72 2.28 12.29
CA ASP A 76 6.10 3.07 13.35
C ASP A 76 4.69 2.56 13.68
N VAL A 77 3.92 2.19 12.65
CA VAL A 77 2.56 1.64 12.81
C VAL A 77 2.60 0.26 13.48
N ARG A 78 3.54 -0.61 13.10
CA ARG A 78 3.70 -1.93 13.72
C ARG A 78 4.05 -1.83 15.20
N ILE A 79 4.90 -0.88 15.57
CA ILE A 79 5.27 -0.64 16.97
C ILE A 79 4.03 -0.25 17.77
N VAL A 80 3.25 0.73 17.29
CA VAL A 80 2.01 1.16 17.96
C VAL A 80 1.00 0.02 18.05
N GLU A 81 0.79 -0.74 16.97
CA GLU A 81 -0.15 -1.86 16.99
C GLU A 81 0.26 -3.01 17.92
N ALA A 82 1.55 -3.12 18.24
CA ALA A 82 2.04 -4.08 19.21
C ALA A 82 1.75 -3.67 20.65
N GLU A 83 1.59 -2.37 20.94
CA GLU A 83 1.31 -1.85 22.27
C GLU A 83 -0.02 -2.38 22.82
N LYS A 84 -0.03 -2.65 24.13
CA LYS A 84 -1.20 -3.18 24.82
C LYS A 84 -2.36 -2.17 24.82
N ASP A 85 -2.07 -0.91 25.14
CA ASP A 85 -3.06 0.17 25.13
C ASP A 85 -3.76 0.33 23.77
N PHE A 86 -3.02 0.16 22.68
CA PHE A 86 -3.60 0.24 21.35
C PHE A 86 -4.52 -0.96 21.05
N LYS A 87 -4.10 -2.17 21.44
CA LYS A 87 -4.93 -3.39 21.28
C LYS A 87 -6.22 -3.29 22.08
N ASP A 88 -6.16 -2.83 23.32
CA ASP A 88 -7.33 -2.58 24.16
C ASP A 88 -8.27 -1.54 23.53
N TRP A 89 -7.72 -0.48 22.93
CA TRP A 89 -8.49 0.52 22.20
C TRP A 89 -9.12 0.00 20.90
N LEU A 90 -8.44 -0.92 20.20
CA LEU A 90 -8.88 -1.48 18.92
C LEU A 90 -9.91 -2.60 19.09
N ALA A 91 -9.78 -3.42 20.14
CA ALA A 91 -10.63 -4.58 20.42
C ALA A 91 -12.15 -4.31 20.27
N PRO A 92 -12.75 -3.30 20.95
CA PRO A 92 -14.19 -3.04 20.83
C PRO A 92 -14.61 -2.60 19.42
N ARG A 93 -13.70 -1.99 18.65
CA ARG A 93 -13.97 -1.58 17.26
C ARG A 93 -13.95 -2.78 16.32
N LEU A 94 -12.99 -3.69 16.51
CA LEU A 94 -12.93 -4.95 15.78
C LEU A 94 -14.19 -5.77 16.01
N THR A 95 -14.61 -5.94 17.26
CA THR A 95 -15.86 -6.64 17.58
C THR A 95 -17.06 -6.02 16.85
N ARG A 96 -17.21 -4.68 16.91
CA ARG A 96 -18.30 -3.98 16.20
C ARG A 96 -18.24 -4.12 14.68
N LYS A 97 -17.03 -4.20 14.11
CA LYS A 97 -16.84 -4.33 12.67
C LYS A 97 -17.17 -5.75 12.21
N LEU A 98 -16.68 -6.76 12.94
CA LEU A 98 -16.97 -8.17 12.69
C LEU A 98 -18.46 -8.49 12.82
N LEU A 99 -19.17 -7.86 13.76
CA LEU A 99 -20.62 -7.99 13.88
C LEU A 99 -21.39 -7.47 12.64
N LYS A 100 -20.82 -6.53 11.89
CA LYS A 100 -21.44 -5.99 10.66
C LYS A 100 -20.95 -6.68 9.40
N ASP A 101 -19.75 -7.24 9.45
CA ASP A 101 -19.01 -7.75 8.31
C ASP A 101 -18.14 -8.91 8.81
N GLU A 102 -18.73 -10.11 8.77
CA GLU A 102 -18.11 -11.34 9.28
C GLU A 102 -16.80 -11.67 8.55
N PHE A 103 -16.66 -11.22 7.29
CA PHE A 103 -15.47 -11.45 6.46
C PHE A 103 -14.40 -10.36 6.61
N PHE A 104 -14.60 -9.39 7.51
CA PHE A 104 -13.62 -8.32 7.71
C PHE A 104 -12.34 -8.86 8.35
N ASN A 105 -11.19 -8.60 7.71
CA ASN A 105 -9.88 -8.94 8.23
C ASN A 105 -8.89 -7.78 8.09
N ILE A 106 -8.05 -7.58 9.10
CA ILE A 106 -6.94 -6.64 9.06
C ILE A 106 -5.72 -7.35 8.46
N ASN A 107 -5.34 -6.96 7.25
CA ASN A 107 -4.14 -7.49 6.60
C ASN A 107 -2.89 -7.14 7.41
N LYS A 108 -1.97 -8.11 7.52
CA LYS A 108 -0.64 -7.89 8.08
C LYS A 108 0.13 -6.90 7.20
N LEU A 109 0.79 -5.94 7.83
CA LEU A 109 1.81 -5.11 7.19
C LEU A 109 3.10 -5.90 7.10
#